data_AF-A0A4C1YXX6-F1
#
_entry.id   AF-A0A4C1YXX6-F1
#
_cell.length_a   1.000
_cell.length_b   1.000
_cell.length_c   1.000
_cell.angle_alpha   90.00
_cell.angle_beta   90.00
_cell.angle_gamma   90.00
#
_symmetry.space_group_name_H-M   'P 1'
#
loop_
_entity.id
_entity.type
_entity.pdbx_description
1 polymer ?
#
loop_
_entity_poly.entity_id
_entity_poly.type
_entity_poly.pdbx_seq_one_letter_code
_entity_poly.pdbx_strand_id
1 'polypeptide(L)'
;MQAEKPKLYLLYDQICTAYVTILECFIQPVYLELTKEDINKAKDILNAKEQKILSVDVNDVGIHLPLLETNVGGMVPNLIRLKRDTQELDNEKLSNFYTKCKEFYIEAAAQIKQRFPFDDKERQALKCLQMLNPQVILSHEFNKKHITSISELLYHIPGICPENITELDREWRTLRKTNFEFNETETPSVEEFWWHVSKLKKGDGSVMFPLLSTLTRKLLCLPHSTAMVERLFSSINLMKTKLRNKLSTTTIKGTLHTKSEIKNCFEFNATNDH
;
A
#
# COMPACT_ATOMS: atom_id res chain seq x y z
N MET A 1 -2.36 1.69 -7.86
CA MET A 1 -3.10 2.76 -7.13
C MET A 1 -2.92 4.08 -7.87
N GLN A 2 -3.98 4.64 -8.44
CA GLN A 2 -3.96 6.04 -8.88
C GLN A 2 -4.51 6.88 -7.71
N ALA A 3 -3.65 7.66 -7.07
CA ALA A 3 -4.02 8.51 -5.95
C ALA A 3 -3.39 9.89 -6.10
N GLU A 4 -4.08 10.90 -5.58
CA GLU A 4 -3.58 12.29 -5.49
C GLU A 4 -2.88 12.55 -4.15
N LYS A 5 -3.30 11.82 -3.12
CA LYS A 5 -2.70 11.85 -1.78
C LYS A 5 -1.62 10.78 -1.64
N PRO A 6 -0.58 10.99 -0.81
CA PRO A 6 0.44 9.98 -0.55
C PRO A 6 -0.20 8.67 -0.06
N LYS A 7 0.11 7.57 -0.73
CA LYS A 7 -0.35 6.22 -0.34
C LYS A 7 0.74 5.16 -0.37
N LEU A 8 2.01 5.58 -0.49
CA LEU A 8 3.14 4.66 -0.59
C LEU A 8 3.24 3.73 0.63
N TYR A 9 2.88 4.23 1.81
CA TYR A 9 2.83 3.47 3.07
C TYR A 9 1.79 2.35 3.11
N LEU A 10 0.83 2.33 2.19
CA LEU A 10 -0.19 1.28 2.07
C LEU A 10 0.17 0.22 1.04
N LEU A 11 1.16 0.50 0.17
CA LEU A 11 1.39 -0.28 -1.04
C LEU A 11 1.77 -1.73 -0.73
N TYR A 12 2.67 -1.93 0.24
CA TYR A 12 3.10 -3.26 0.65
C TYR A 12 1.92 -4.09 1.15
N ASP A 13 1.14 -3.54 2.10
CA ASP A 13 -0.01 -4.22 2.68
C ASP A 13 -1.08 -4.55 1.65
N GLN A 14 -1.34 -3.64 0.71
CA GLN A 14 -2.34 -3.86 -0.33
C GLN A 14 -1.94 -4.96 -1.29
N ILE A 15 -0.66 -5.02 -1.68
CA ILE A 15 -0.18 -6.08 -2.56
C ILE A 15 -0.14 -7.42 -1.80
N CYS A 16 0.31 -7.41 -0.55
CA CYS A 16 0.29 -8.60 0.30
C CYS A 16 -1.15 -9.12 0.50
N THR A 17 -2.10 -8.24 0.80
CA THR A 17 -3.52 -8.59 0.93
C THR A 17 -4.07 -9.18 -0.36
N ALA A 18 -3.83 -8.52 -1.50
CA ALA A 18 -4.28 -9.02 -2.81
C ALA A 18 -3.68 -10.40 -3.12
N TYR A 19 -2.39 -10.61 -2.81
CA TYR A 19 -1.72 -11.89 -2.96
C TYR A 19 -2.38 -12.97 -2.10
N VAL A 20 -2.59 -12.69 -0.80
CA VAL A 20 -3.26 -13.62 0.14
C VAL A 20 -4.67 -13.98 -0.33
N THR A 21 -5.47 -12.99 -0.73
CA THR A 21 -6.83 -13.22 -1.23
C THR A 21 -6.85 -14.13 -2.45
N ILE A 22 -5.86 -14.03 -3.34
CA ILE A 22 -5.74 -14.95 -4.48
C ILE A 22 -5.39 -16.36 -4.02
N LEU A 23 -4.46 -16.52 -3.07
CA LEU A 23 -4.10 -17.83 -2.54
C LEU A 23 -5.29 -18.52 -1.88
N GLU A 24 -6.10 -17.79 -1.12
CA GLU A 24 -7.32 -18.29 -0.48
C GLU A 24 -8.34 -18.85 -1.48
N CYS A 25 -8.26 -18.50 -2.77
CA CYS A 25 -9.14 -19.05 -3.80
C CYS A 25 -8.81 -20.49 -4.20
N PHE A 26 -7.58 -20.98 -4.01
CA PHE A 26 -7.15 -22.28 -4.54
C PHE A 26 -6.17 -23.07 -3.66
N ILE A 27 -5.64 -22.49 -2.58
CA ILE A 27 -4.75 -23.16 -1.62
C ILE A 27 -5.54 -23.56 -0.37
N GLN A 28 -5.24 -24.73 0.18
CA GLN A 28 -5.89 -25.21 1.40
C GLN A 28 -5.56 -24.28 2.59
N PRO A 29 -6.54 -23.91 3.44
CA PRO A 29 -6.34 -22.97 4.55
C PRO A 29 -5.24 -23.37 5.53
N VAL A 30 -5.02 -24.67 5.75
CA VAL A 30 -3.99 -25.20 6.66
C VAL A 30 -2.57 -24.73 6.32
N TYR A 31 -2.30 -24.40 5.05
CA TYR A 31 -1.01 -23.87 4.61
C TYR A 31 -0.90 -22.35 4.72
N LEU A 32 -2.02 -21.64 4.86
CA LEU A 32 -2.08 -20.17 4.96
C LEU A 32 -2.24 -19.69 6.42
N GLU A 33 -2.70 -20.56 7.32
CA GLU A 33 -2.92 -20.27 8.73
C GLU A 33 -1.75 -20.74 9.60
N LEU A 34 -1.46 -20.01 10.68
CA LEU A 34 -0.46 -20.44 11.66
C LEU A 34 -1.04 -21.56 12.55
N THR A 35 -0.22 -22.56 12.86
CA THR A 35 -0.59 -23.57 13.85
C THR A 35 -0.51 -23.00 15.26
N LYS A 36 -1.12 -23.67 16.24
CA LYS A 36 -1.01 -23.28 17.66
C LYS A 36 0.45 -23.27 18.13
N GLU A 37 1.27 -24.18 17.62
CA GLU A 37 2.70 -24.21 17.93
C GLU A 37 3.44 -23.02 17.33
N ASP A 38 3.13 -22.65 16.08
CA ASP A 38 3.73 -21.49 15.42
C ASP A 38 3.41 -20.21 16.21
N ILE A 39 2.15 -20.05 16.64
CA ILE A 39 1.71 -18.91 17.45
C ILE A 39 2.46 -18.85 18.79
N ASN A 40 2.63 -19.99 19.46
CA ASN A 40 3.32 -20.04 20.75
C ASN A 40 4.82 -19.74 20.65
N LYS A 41 5.45 -20.06 19.50
CA LYS A 41 6.88 -19.81 19.25
C LYS A 41 7.13 -18.41 18.66
N ALA A 42 6.14 -17.82 17.99
CA ALA A 42 6.28 -16.55 17.30
C ALA A 42 6.43 -15.38 18.28
N LYS A 43 7.55 -14.66 18.16
CA LYS A 43 7.74 -13.35 18.82
C LYS A 43 6.84 -12.27 18.19
N ASP A 44 6.58 -12.39 16.90
CA ASP A 44 5.67 -11.56 16.12
C ASP A 44 4.79 -12.47 15.26
N ILE A 45 3.52 -12.59 15.65
CA ILE A 45 2.54 -13.45 14.97
C ILE A 45 2.27 -12.97 13.54
N LEU A 46 2.24 -11.65 13.31
CA LEU A 46 1.91 -11.10 11.99
C LEU A 46 3.05 -11.39 11.02
N ASN A 47 4.29 -11.12 11.43
CA ASN A 47 5.47 -11.41 10.61
C ASN A 47 5.64 -12.92 10.38
N ALA A 48 5.37 -13.76 11.40
CA ALA A 48 5.40 -15.21 11.24
C ALA A 48 4.37 -15.71 10.21
N LYS A 49 3.13 -15.18 10.26
CA LYS A 49 2.08 -15.51 9.29
C LYS A 49 2.49 -15.12 7.88
N GLU A 50 3.02 -13.91 7.72
CA GLU A 50 3.50 -13.41 6.43
C GLU A 50 4.62 -14.31 5.87
N GLN A 51 5.65 -14.62 6.65
CA GLN A 51 6.75 -15.50 6.22
C GLN A 51 6.26 -16.89 5.82
N LYS A 52 5.30 -17.45 6.56
CA LYS A 52 4.66 -18.72 6.20
C LYS A 52 3.98 -18.62 4.83
N ILE A 53 3.16 -17.60 4.62
CA ILE A 53 2.43 -17.38 3.36
C ILE A 53 3.38 -17.16 2.18
N LEU A 54 4.44 -16.36 2.38
CA LEU A 54 5.38 -16.04 1.31
C LEU A 54 6.24 -17.24 0.91
N SER A 55 6.51 -18.17 1.84
CA SER A 55 7.28 -19.39 1.55
C SER A 55 6.50 -20.49 0.83
N VAL A 56 5.18 -20.33 0.66
CA VAL A 56 4.35 -21.28 -0.09
C VAL A 56 4.76 -21.35 -1.57
N ASP A 57 5.03 -22.57 -2.06
CA ASP A 57 5.14 -22.85 -3.49
C ASP A 57 3.75 -23.02 -4.09
N VAL A 58 3.32 -22.03 -4.86
CA VAL A 58 1.99 -22.00 -5.48
C VAL A 58 1.78 -23.08 -6.54
N ASN A 59 2.86 -23.72 -7.03
CA ASN A 59 2.78 -24.79 -8.03
C ASN A 59 2.64 -26.18 -7.41
N ASP A 60 2.83 -26.32 -6.10
CA ASP A 60 2.66 -27.61 -5.42
C ASP A 60 1.18 -28.02 -5.41
N VAL A 61 0.84 -29.04 -6.20
CA VAL A 61 -0.53 -29.53 -6.32
C VAL A 61 -1.03 -30.15 -5.00
N GLY A 62 -0.12 -30.62 -4.14
CA GLY A 62 -0.46 -31.25 -2.86
C GLY A 62 -1.10 -30.30 -1.85
N ILE A 63 -0.82 -29.00 -1.96
CA ILE A 63 -1.37 -27.97 -1.07
C ILE A 63 -2.64 -27.31 -1.62
N HIS A 64 -3.03 -27.62 -2.85
CA HIS A 64 -4.18 -27.00 -3.50
C HIS A 64 -5.50 -27.59 -2.98
N LEU A 65 -6.55 -26.79 -3.05
CA LEU A 65 -7.92 -27.26 -2.85
C LEU A 65 -8.28 -28.32 -3.90
N PRO A 66 -9.19 -29.26 -3.56
CA PRO A 66 -9.87 -30.09 -4.55
C PRO A 66 -10.44 -29.24 -5.69
N LEU A 67 -10.41 -29.78 -6.91
CA LEU A 67 -10.71 -29.02 -8.12
C LEU A 67 -12.06 -28.27 -8.04
N LEU A 68 -13.12 -28.94 -7.60
CA LEU A 68 -14.47 -28.37 -7.49
C LEU A 68 -14.67 -27.44 -6.29
N GLU A 69 -13.71 -27.40 -5.36
CA GLU A 69 -13.71 -26.48 -4.21
C GLU A 69 -12.95 -25.18 -4.50
N THR A 70 -12.31 -25.06 -5.67
CA THR A 70 -11.67 -23.81 -6.10
C THR A 70 -12.72 -22.69 -6.17
N ASN A 71 -12.40 -21.53 -5.61
CA ASN A 71 -13.33 -20.41 -5.56
C ASN A 71 -13.53 -19.81 -6.97
N VAL A 72 -14.76 -19.88 -7.49
CA VAL A 72 -15.15 -19.32 -8.79
C VAL A 72 -16.11 -18.13 -8.66
N GLY A 73 -16.27 -17.60 -7.45
CA GLY A 73 -17.18 -16.51 -7.13
C GLY A 73 -18.62 -16.96 -6.88
N GLY A 74 -19.42 -16.14 -6.20
CA GLY A 74 -20.73 -16.54 -5.67
C GLY A 74 -21.82 -16.78 -6.73
N MET A 75 -21.73 -16.18 -7.92
CA MET A 75 -22.73 -16.36 -8.98
C MET A 75 -22.55 -17.67 -9.77
N VAL A 76 -21.31 -18.15 -9.89
CA VAL A 76 -20.96 -19.28 -10.76
C VAL A 76 -21.60 -20.61 -10.30
N PRO A 77 -21.63 -20.97 -9.00
CA PRO A 77 -22.33 -22.17 -8.54
C PRO A 77 -23.81 -22.22 -8.92
N ASN A 78 -24.49 -21.07 -8.92
CA ASN A 78 -25.89 -20.98 -9.33
C ASN A 78 -26.05 -21.23 -10.84
N LEU A 79 -25.15 -20.68 -11.66
CA LEU A 79 -25.12 -20.92 -13.10
C LEU A 79 -24.82 -22.38 -13.43
N ILE A 80 -23.90 -23.02 -12.69
CA ILE A 80 -23.58 -24.44 -12.85
C ILE A 80 -24.81 -25.31 -12.59
N ARG A 81 -25.58 -25.02 -11.53
CA ARG A 81 -26.83 -25.73 -11.22
C ARG A 81 -27.83 -25.62 -12.37
N LEU A 82 -28.10 -24.39 -12.82
CA LEU A 82 -29.03 -24.13 -13.93
C LEU A 82 -28.61 -24.86 -15.22
N LYS A 83 -27.33 -24.82 -15.58
CA LYS A 83 -26.80 -25.46 -16.79
C LYS A 83 -26.75 -26.99 -16.72
N ARG A 84 -26.68 -27.56 -15.51
CA ARG A 84 -26.84 -29.00 -15.29
C ARG A 84 -28.29 -29.44 -15.44
N ASP A 85 -29.23 -28.65 -14.92
CA ASP A 85 -30.67 -28.93 -15.06
C ASP A 85 -31.11 -28.91 -16.52
N THR A 86 -30.55 -28.01 -17.35
CA THR A 86 -30.80 -27.98 -18.80
C THR A 86 -29.96 -28.97 -19.62
N GLN A 87 -29.16 -29.82 -18.97
CA GLN A 87 -28.25 -30.80 -19.61
C GLN A 87 -27.21 -30.19 -20.57
N GLU A 88 -26.92 -28.89 -20.46
CA GLU A 88 -25.92 -28.20 -21.29
C GLU A 88 -24.49 -28.38 -20.77
N LEU A 89 -24.35 -28.79 -19.50
CA LEU A 89 -23.07 -28.90 -18.80
C LEU A 89 -22.83 -30.32 -18.26
N ASP A 90 -21.93 -31.03 -18.93
CA ASP A 90 -21.40 -32.31 -18.48
C ASP A 90 -20.23 -32.15 -17.50
N ASN A 91 -19.77 -33.28 -16.93
CA ASN A 91 -18.69 -33.29 -15.95
C ASN A 91 -17.32 -32.95 -16.55
N GLU A 92 -17.10 -33.23 -17.84
CA GLU A 92 -15.84 -32.94 -18.51
C GLU A 92 -15.67 -31.43 -18.70
N LYS A 93 -16.70 -30.76 -19.23
CA LYS A 93 -16.76 -29.29 -19.35
C LYS A 93 -16.64 -28.60 -18.00
N LEU A 94 -17.28 -29.14 -16.97
CA LEU A 94 -17.17 -28.61 -15.61
C LEU A 94 -15.73 -28.71 -15.09
N SER A 95 -15.11 -29.89 -15.22
CA SER A 95 -13.72 -30.11 -14.81
C SER A 95 -12.76 -29.18 -15.54
N ASN A 96 -12.91 -29.04 -16.85
CA ASN A 96 -12.11 -28.14 -17.68
C ASN A 96 -12.30 -26.67 -17.27
N PHE A 97 -13.53 -26.24 -16.99
CA PHE A 97 -13.81 -24.89 -16.50
C PHE A 97 -13.08 -24.59 -15.18
N TYR A 98 -13.22 -25.47 -14.18
CA TYR A 98 -12.53 -25.31 -12.89
C TYR A 98 -11.01 -25.37 -13.05
N THR A 99 -10.50 -26.21 -13.94
CA THR A 99 -9.06 -26.30 -14.24
C THR A 99 -8.53 -24.95 -14.72
N LYS A 100 -9.21 -24.32 -15.69
CA LYS A 100 -8.83 -23.01 -16.21
C LYS A 100 -8.91 -21.90 -15.15
N CYS A 101 -9.94 -21.93 -14.30
CA CYS A 101 -10.04 -20.98 -13.18
C CYS A 101 -8.88 -21.13 -12.20
N LYS A 102 -8.50 -22.38 -11.88
CA LYS A 102 -7.38 -22.68 -11.00
C LYS A 102 -6.05 -22.25 -11.60
N GLU A 103 -5.80 -22.58 -12.88
CA GLU A 103 -4.61 -22.13 -13.64
C GLU A 103 -4.49 -20.61 -13.64
N PHE A 104 -5.60 -19.89 -13.80
CA PHE A 104 -5.63 -18.43 -13.72
C PHE A 104 -5.14 -17.92 -12.35
N TYR A 105 -5.59 -18.51 -11.24
CA TYR A 105 -5.14 -18.08 -9.91
C TYR A 105 -3.68 -18.41 -9.65
N ILE A 106 -3.21 -19.59 -10.08
CA ILE A 106 -1.79 -19.98 -9.97
C ILE A 106 -0.92 -18.96 -10.72
N GLU A 107 -1.28 -18.65 -11.96
CA GLU A 107 -0.56 -17.68 -12.77
C GLU A 107 -0.62 -16.28 -12.16
N ALA A 108 -1.80 -15.84 -11.67
CA ALA A 108 -1.93 -14.54 -11.02
C ALA A 108 -1.03 -14.42 -9.77
N ALA A 109 -0.97 -15.46 -8.94
CA ALA A 109 -0.11 -15.49 -7.77
C ALA A 109 1.39 -15.45 -8.16
N ALA A 110 1.80 -16.24 -9.16
CA ALA A 110 3.16 -16.25 -9.68
C ALA A 110 3.58 -14.88 -10.25
N GLN A 111 2.70 -14.25 -11.03
CA GLN A 111 2.93 -12.95 -11.65
C GLN A 111 3.02 -11.81 -10.62
N ILE A 112 2.32 -11.91 -9.48
CA ILE A 112 2.48 -10.99 -8.35
C ILE A 112 3.86 -11.13 -7.71
N LYS A 113 4.26 -12.36 -7.33
CA LYS A 113 5.59 -12.62 -6.75
C LYS A 113 6.72 -12.16 -7.67
N GLN A 114 6.56 -12.36 -8.99
CA GLN A 114 7.54 -11.94 -9.98
C GLN A 114 7.70 -10.41 -10.06
N ARG A 115 6.60 -9.64 -10.01
CA ARG A 115 6.63 -8.16 -10.14
C ARG A 115 6.83 -7.44 -8.81
N PHE A 116 6.47 -8.11 -7.72
CA PHE A 116 6.62 -7.64 -6.35
C PHE A 116 7.30 -8.71 -5.52
N PRO A 117 8.61 -8.92 -5.73
CA PRO A 117 9.40 -9.81 -4.88
C PRO A 117 9.41 -9.26 -3.46
N PHE A 118 8.69 -9.92 -2.56
CA PHE A 118 8.50 -9.42 -1.20
C PHE A 118 9.82 -9.35 -0.44
N ASP A 119 10.76 -10.27 -0.67
CA ASP A 119 12.05 -10.32 0.03
C ASP A 119 13.07 -9.28 -0.46
N ASP A 120 12.79 -8.57 -1.57
CA ASP A 120 13.70 -7.57 -2.10
C ASP A 120 13.85 -6.37 -1.16
N LYS A 121 15.07 -5.82 -1.10
CA LYS A 121 15.44 -4.71 -0.22
C LYS A 121 14.51 -3.50 -0.36
N GLU A 122 14.13 -3.14 -1.59
CA GLU A 122 13.25 -2.01 -1.86
C GLU A 122 11.81 -2.28 -1.42
N ARG A 123 11.35 -3.53 -1.42
CA ARG A 123 9.98 -3.89 -1.03
C ARG A 123 9.87 -3.96 0.48
N GLN A 124 10.91 -4.46 1.14
CA GLN A 124 11.07 -4.32 2.58
C GLN A 124 11.13 -2.85 3.02
N ALA A 125 11.74 -1.96 2.22
CA ALA A 125 11.67 -0.51 2.47
C ALA A 125 10.23 0.01 2.50
N LEU A 126 9.37 -0.45 1.57
CA LEU A 126 7.95 -0.08 1.53
C LEU A 126 7.19 -0.60 2.75
N LYS A 127 7.51 -1.81 3.23
CA LYS A 127 6.94 -2.37 4.47
C LYS A 127 7.23 -1.45 5.66
N CYS A 128 8.45 -0.94 5.78
CA CYS A 128 8.80 0.00 6.85
C CYS A 128 7.97 1.30 6.82
N LEU A 129 7.48 1.73 5.65
CA LEU A 129 6.68 2.95 5.53
C LEU A 129 5.30 2.84 6.19
N GLN A 130 4.82 1.64 6.53
CA GLN A 130 3.58 1.43 7.30
C GLN A 130 3.53 2.25 8.58
N MET A 131 4.69 2.61 9.14
CA MET A 131 4.79 3.48 10.31
C MET A 131 4.21 4.88 10.10
N LEU A 132 3.97 5.30 8.85
CA LEU A 132 3.29 6.55 8.53
C LEU A 132 1.77 6.45 8.71
N ASN A 133 1.21 5.24 8.78
CA ASN A 133 -0.23 5.02 8.78
C ASN A 133 -0.86 5.39 10.14
N PRO A 134 -1.75 6.41 10.20
CA PRO A 134 -2.40 6.79 11.45
C PRO A 134 -3.23 5.66 12.05
N GLN A 135 -3.85 4.80 11.21
CA GLN A 135 -4.60 3.63 11.67
C GLN A 135 -3.72 2.67 12.46
N VAL A 136 -2.50 2.45 11.98
CA VAL A 136 -1.53 1.57 12.64
C VAL A 136 -1.12 2.20 13.97
N ILE A 137 -0.75 3.48 13.98
CA ILE A 137 -0.27 4.19 15.18
C ILE A 137 -1.34 4.27 16.28
N LEU A 138 -2.60 4.55 15.90
CA LEU A 138 -3.70 4.75 16.83
C LEU A 138 -4.34 3.43 17.29
N SER A 139 -4.06 2.31 16.62
CA SER A 139 -4.62 1.02 17.02
C SER A 139 -4.12 0.56 18.40
N HIS A 140 -5.04 0.06 19.24
CA HIS A 140 -4.71 -0.48 20.57
C HIS A 140 -3.69 -1.64 20.54
N GLU A 141 -3.60 -2.35 19.41
CA GLU A 141 -2.64 -3.45 19.21
C GLU A 141 -1.22 -2.95 18.97
N PHE A 142 -1.04 -1.83 18.29
CA PHE A 142 0.28 -1.26 18.01
C PHE A 142 0.98 -0.75 19.27
N ASN A 143 0.21 -0.29 20.25
CA ASN A 143 0.74 0.16 21.55
C ASN A 143 1.14 -0.99 22.48
N LYS A 144 0.75 -2.24 22.17
CA LYS A 144 1.01 -3.43 23.02
C LYS A 144 2.00 -4.44 22.41
N LYS A 145 2.31 -4.37 21.11
CA LYS A 145 3.18 -5.34 20.40
C LYS A 145 4.67 -4.98 20.46
N HIS A 146 5.52 -5.97 20.18
CA HIS A 146 6.98 -5.88 20.20
C HIS A 146 7.49 -4.72 19.32
N ILE A 147 8.50 -4.01 19.82
CA ILE A 147 9.02 -2.76 19.25
C ILE A 147 9.76 -3.06 17.93
N THR A 148 9.15 -2.76 16.78
CA THR A 148 9.93 -2.51 15.56
C THR A 148 10.59 -1.14 15.72
N SER A 149 11.92 -1.14 15.74
CA SER A 149 12.70 0.10 15.83
C SER A 149 12.57 0.86 14.52
N ILE A 150 12.46 2.19 14.59
CA ILE A 150 12.48 3.04 13.39
C ILE A 150 13.84 2.96 12.66
N SER A 151 14.86 2.40 13.32
CA SER A 151 16.21 2.21 12.78
C SER A 151 16.24 1.37 11.50
N GLU A 152 15.26 0.50 11.26
CA GLU A 152 15.20 -0.30 10.04
C GLU A 152 15.03 0.58 8.79
N LEU A 153 14.36 1.73 8.91
CA LEU A 153 14.31 2.73 7.83
C LEU A 153 15.68 3.24 7.43
N LEU A 154 16.64 3.35 8.36
CA LEU A 154 17.98 3.81 8.02
C LEU A 154 18.67 2.84 7.06
N TYR A 155 18.48 1.54 7.28
CA TYR A 155 19.08 0.51 6.43
C TYR A 155 18.52 0.56 4.99
N HIS A 156 17.21 0.81 4.88
CA HIS A 156 16.52 0.82 3.60
C HIS A 156 16.56 2.17 2.86
N ILE A 157 16.52 3.29 3.58
CA ILE A 157 16.38 4.65 3.01
C ILE A 157 17.34 5.64 3.72
N PRO A 158 18.67 5.40 3.67
CA PRO A 158 19.64 6.16 4.46
C PRO A 158 19.67 7.66 4.10
N GLY A 159 19.44 8.01 2.83
CA GLY A 159 19.51 9.41 2.36
C GLY A 159 18.39 10.33 2.88
N ILE A 160 17.33 9.77 3.47
CA ILE A 160 16.20 10.55 4.00
C ILE A 160 16.29 10.69 5.53
N CYS A 161 16.84 9.67 6.19
CA CYS A 161 16.96 9.60 7.64
C CYS A 161 17.87 10.70 8.22
N PRO A 162 17.59 11.18 9.44
CA PRO A 162 18.46 12.11 10.15
C PRO A 162 19.74 11.41 10.64
N GLU A 163 20.80 12.17 10.89
CA GLU A 163 22.05 11.63 11.46
C GLU A 163 21.86 11.06 12.87
N ASN A 164 21.05 11.73 13.70
CA ASN A 164 20.81 11.31 15.08
C ASN A 164 19.66 10.29 15.19
N ILE A 165 19.97 9.05 14.82
CA ILE A 165 19.01 7.93 14.80
C ILE A 165 18.58 7.51 16.22
N THR A 166 19.47 7.63 17.19
CA THR A 166 19.15 7.34 18.59
C THR A 166 18.04 8.24 19.10
N GLU A 167 18.12 9.55 18.84
CA GLU A 167 17.05 10.48 19.21
C GLU A 167 15.78 10.25 18.38
N LEU A 168 15.90 9.91 17.09
CA LEU A 168 14.74 9.55 16.27
C LEU A 168 13.99 8.34 16.85
N ASP A 169 14.69 7.28 17.26
CA ASP A 169 14.07 6.11 17.88
C ASP A 169 13.44 6.44 19.25
N ARG A 170 14.05 7.37 20.01
CA ARG A 170 13.44 7.90 21.25
C ARG A 170 12.15 8.67 20.98
N GLU A 171 12.13 9.56 19.99
CA GLU A 171 10.94 10.29 19.56
C GLU A 171 9.84 9.32 19.13
N TRP A 172 10.18 8.33 18.30
CA TRP A 172 9.25 7.29 17.83
C TRP A 172 8.63 6.50 18.99
N ARG A 173 9.45 6.03 19.95
CA ARG A 173 8.96 5.32 21.14
C ARG A 173 8.06 6.19 22.00
N THR A 174 8.33 7.50 22.07
CA THR A 174 7.53 8.46 22.84
C THR A 174 6.20 8.74 22.15
N LEU A 175 6.19 8.90 20.82
CA LEU A 175 4.98 9.09 20.03
C LEU A 175 3.96 7.98 20.28
N ARG A 176 4.38 6.71 20.27
CA ARG A 176 3.49 5.55 20.51
C ARG A 176 2.87 5.51 21.91
N LYS A 177 3.49 6.19 22.88
CA LYS A 177 2.96 6.30 24.26
C LYS A 177 2.14 7.57 24.46
N THR A 178 2.08 8.43 23.45
CA THR A 178 1.34 9.68 23.51
C THR A 178 -0.13 9.36 23.25
N ASN A 179 -0.99 9.76 24.18
CA ASN A 179 -2.42 9.70 23.96
C ASN A 179 -2.80 10.86 23.05
N PHE A 180 -3.38 10.55 21.90
CA PHE A 180 -3.92 11.54 21.00
C PHE A 180 -5.42 11.69 21.25
N GLU A 181 -5.90 12.94 21.27
CA GLU A 181 -7.33 13.27 21.35
C GLU A 181 -7.98 13.17 19.96
N PHE A 182 -7.76 12.08 19.23
CA PHE A 182 -8.50 11.80 18.00
C PHE A 182 -9.75 10.99 18.34
N ASN A 183 -10.89 11.33 17.73
CA ASN A 183 -12.09 10.52 17.86
C ASN A 183 -11.85 9.14 17.23
N GLU A 184 -12.12 8.07 17.99
CA GLU A 184 -11.94 6.68 17.53
C GLU A 184 -12.77 6.35 16.28
N THR A 185 -13.84 7.10 16.01
CA THR A 185 -14.75 6.88 14.87
C THR A 185 -14.28 7.50 13.56
N GLU A 186 -13.34 8.45 13.59
CA GLU A 186 -12.83 9.14 12.39
C GLU A 186 -11.32 9.27 12.47
N THR A 187 -10.63 8.29 11.88
CA THR A 187 -9.17 8.36 11.80
C THR A 187 -8.74 9.47 10.84
N PRO A 188 -7.87 10.39 11.26
CA PRO A 188 -7.41 11.49 10.41
C PRO A 188 -6.67 10.96 9.18
N SER A 189 -6.65 11.78 8.12
CA SER A 189 -5.76 11.49 7.00
C SER A 189 -4.29 11.50 7.44
N VAL A 190 -3.43 10.84 6.64
CA VAL A 190 -1.99 10.79 6.95
C VAL A 190 -1.39 12.19 7.06
N GLU A 191 -1.82 13.13 6.21
CA GLU A 191 -1.33 14.50 6.23
C GLU A 191 -1.78 15.24 7.49
N GLU A 192 -3.06 15.13 7.86
CA GLU A 192 -3.62 15.78 9.06
C GLU A 192 -2.99 15.24 10.34
N PHE A 193 -2.82 13.92 10.44
CA PHE A 193 -2.19 13.28 11.58
C PHE A 193 -0.76 13.79 11.79
N TRP A 194 0.08 13.71 10.76
CA TRP A 194 1.48 14.13 10.86
C TRP A 194 1.62 15.65 11.00
N TRP A 195 0.68 16.42 10.46
CA TRP A 195 0.60 17.85 10.73
C TRP A 195 0.34 18.12 12.21
N HIS A 196 -0.64 17.44 12.82
CA HIS A 196 -0.91 17.57 14.26
C HIS A 196 0.31 17.19 15.11
N VAL A 197 0.93 16.04 14.83
CA VAL A 197 2.17 15.59 15.50
C VAL A 197 3.27 16.65 15.43
N SER A 198 3.42 17.32 14.29
CA SER A 198 4.44 18.36 14.10
C SER A 198 4.20 19.63 14.93
N LYS A 199 2.97 19.84 15.42
CA LYS A 199 2.59 21.00 16.24
C LYS A 199 2.65 20.73 17.73
N LEU A 200 2.79 19.48 18.15
CA LEU A 200 2.91 19.13 19.57
C LEU A 200 4.17 19.75 20.17
N LYS A 201 3.99 20.30 21.37
CA LYS A 201 5.04 20.98 22.14
C LYS A 201 5.21 20.34 23.50
N LYS A 202 6.44 20.36 24.01
CA LYS A 202 6.76 20.00 25.38
C LYS A 202 6.33 21.14 26.33
N GLY A 203 6.39 20.88 27.64
CA GLY A 203 6.06 21.89 28.66
C GLY A 203 6.93 23.15 28.62
N ASP A 204 8.13 23.07 28.04
CA ASP A 204 9.03 24.21 27.81
C ASP A 204 8.74 24.99 26.51
N GLY A 205 7.71 24.60 25.75
CA GLY A 205 7.33 25.22 24.48
C GLY A 205 8.13 24.76 23.26
N SER A 206 9.15 23.90 23.42
CA SER A 206 9.90 23.31 22.32
C SER A 206 9.07 22.25 21.58
N VAL A 207 9.38 22.00 20.30
CA VAL A 207 8.69 20.98 19.49
C VAL A 207 8.94 19.59 20.08
N MET A 208 7.89 18.78 20.20
CA MET A 208 7.96 17.47 20.86
C MET A 208 8.67 16.41 20.01
N PHE A 209 8.44 16.40 18.69
CA PHE A 209 8.95 15.39 17.75
C PHE A 209 9.64 16.00 16.51
N PRO A 210 10.71 16.81 16.67
CA PRO A 210 11.33 17.55 15.56
C PRO A 210 11.97 16.64 14.49
N LEU A 211 12.65 15.57 14.87
CA LEU A 211 13.31 14.67 13.91
C LEU A 211 12.28 13.85 13.14
N LEU A 212 11.30 13.31 13.86
CA LEU A 212 10.25 12.48 13.29
C LEU A 212 9.36 13.27 12.35
N SER A 213 8.97 14.50 12.71
CA SER A 213 8.16 15.39 11.86
C SER A 213 8.90 15.76 10.57
N THR A 214 10.22 15.97 10.66
CA THR A 214 11.04 16.26 9.49
C THR A 214 11.14 15.03 8.58
N LEU A 215 11.36 13.85 9.15
CA LEU A 215 11.43 12.58 8.43
C LEU A 215 10.10 12.29 7.70
N THR A 216 8.97 12.37 8.40
CA THR A 216 7.67 12.03 7.82
C THR A 216 7.28 12.98 6.71
N ARG A 217 7.57 14.29 6.84
CA ARG A 217 7.39 15.25 5.75
C ARG A 217 8.18 14.86 4.51
N LYS A 218 9.47 14.48 4.65
CA LYS A 218 10.27 14.02 3.52
C LYS A 218 9.69 12.76 2.87
N LEU A 219 9.25 11.79 3.68
CA LEU A 219 8.67 10.54 3.19
C LEU A 219 7.32 10.75 2.47
N LEU A 220 6.47 11.65 2.97
CA LEU A 220 5.18 11.97 2.35
C LEU A 220 5.33 12.76 1.04
N CYS A 221 6.47 13.42 0.83
CA CYS A 221 6.80 14.06 -0.43
C CYS A 221 7.35 13.08 -1.50
N LEU A 222 7.52 11.79 -1.17
CA LEU A 222 7.98 10.82 -2.16
C LEU A 222 6.94 10.65 -3.29
N PRO A 223 7.40 10.55 -4.55
CA PRO A 223 6.51 10.31 -5.67
C PRO A 223 5.88 8.91 -5.52
N HIS A 224 4.55 8.86 -5.46
CA HIS A 224 3.81 7.64 -5.14
C HIS A 224 2.87 7.16 -6.27
N SER A 225 2.70 7.96 -7.33
CA SER A 225 1.72 7.70 -8.37
C SER A 225 2.21 8.24 -9.72
N THR A 226 2.23 7.37 -10.73
CA THR A 226 2.47 7.77 -12.12
C THR A 226 1.30 8.57 -12.70
N ALA A 227 0.11 8.52 -12.07
CA ALA A 227 -1.07 9.22 -12.56
C ALA A 227 -0.88 10.74 -12.61
N MET A 228 -0.12 11.32 -11.67
CA MET A 228 0.23 12.74 -11.73
C MET A 228 1.06 13.07 -12.98
N VAL A 229 2.01 12.19 -13.30
CA VAL A 229 2.86 12.32 -14.49
C VAL A 229 2.04 12.09 -15.77
N GLU A 230 1.14 11.11 -15.79
CA GLU A 230 0.23 10.86 -16.92
C GLU A 230 -0.72 12.04 -17.15
N ARG A 231 -1.27 12.64 -16.08
CA ARG A 231 -2.09 13.87 -16.19
C ARG A 231 -1.27 15.06 -16.69
N LEU A 232 -0.01 15.17 -16.25
CA LEU A 232 0.91 16.19 -16.75
C LEU A 232 1.17 16.00 -18.25
N PHE A 233 1.46 14.78 -18.70
CA PHE A 233 1.63 14.45 -20.11
C PHE A 233 0.36 14.66 -20.93
N SER A 234 -0.81 14.30 -20.38
CA SER A 234 -2.10 14.59 -21.00
C SER A 234 -2.31 16.10 -21.19
N SER A 235 -1.99 16.92 -20.17
CA SER A 235 -2.02 18.38 -20.29
C SER A 235 -1.05 18.91 -21.34
N ILE A 236 0.15 18.34 -21.45
CA ILE A 236 1.12 18.70 -22.50
C ILE A 236 0.59 18.33 -23.88
N ASN A 237 -0.03 17.16 -24.05
CA ASN A 237 -0.63 16.72 -25.30
C ASN A 237 -1.80 17.63 -25.73
N LEU A 238 -2.59 18.14 -24.78
CA LEU A 238 -3.62 19.13 -25.08
C LEU A 238 -3.04 20.49 -25.51
N MET A 239 -1.88 20.89 -24.97
CA MET A 239 -1.20 22.12 -25.39
C MET A 239 -0.54 21.97 -26.77
N LYS A 240 0.06 20.81 -27.03
CA LYS A 240 0.73 20.48 -28.30
C LYS A 240 -0.24 19.79 -29.25
N THR A 241 -1.10 20.58 -29.90
CA THR A 241 -1.99 20.05 -30.94
C THR A 241 -1.23 19.81 -32.25
N LYS A 242 -1.82 19.05 -33.18
CA LYS A 242 -1.23 18.81 -34.52
C LYS A 242 -0.89 20.11 -35.27
N LEU A 243 -1.68 21.17 -35.07
CA LEU A 243 -1.47 22.50 -35.67
C LEU A 243 -0.54 23.39 -34.83
N ARG A 244 -0.37 23.10 -33.53
CA ARG A 244 0.44 23.88 -32.56
C ARG A 244 1.49 22.98 -31.90
N ASN A 245 2.33 22.32 -32.68
CA ASN A 245 3.31 21.34 -32.19
C ASN A 245 4.70 21.93 -31.89
N LYS A 246 5.02 23.13 -32.39
CA LYS A 246 6.33 23.80 -32.26
C LYS A 246 6.39 24.78 -31.08
N LEU A 247 5.90 24.36 -29.91
CA LEU A 247 6.05 25.14 -28.68
C LEU A 247 7.41 24.86 -28.05
N SER A 248 8.09 25.93 -27.64
CA SER A 248 9.33 25.83 -26.87
C SER A 248 9.05 25.21 -25.49
N THR A 249 10.07 24.58 -24.90
CA THR A 249 9.97 24.01 -23.55
C THR A 249 9.67 25.07 -22.49
N THR A 250 10.21 26.28 -22.64
CA THR A 250 9.93 27.41 -21.75
C THR A 250 8.47 27.84 -21.83
N THR A 251 7.89 27.92 -23.02
CA THR A 251 6.45 28.23 -23.19
C THR A 251 5.56 27.15 -22.59
N ILE A 252 5.87 25.87 -22.80
CA ILE A 252 5.10 24.75 -22.23
C ILE A 252 5.18 24.80 -20.71
N LYS A 253 6.37 25.00 -20.14
CA LYS A 253 6.59 25.13 -18.70
C LYS A 253 5.80 26.31 -18.12
N GLY A 254 5.88 27.49 -18.75
CA GLY A 254 5.11 28.66 -18.34
C GLY A 254 3.60 28.39 -18.35
N THR A 255 3.08 27.81 -19.43
CA THR A 255 1.66 27.48 -19.56
C THR A 255 1.21 26.46 -18.50
N LEU A 256 2.05 25.46 -18.20
CA LEU A 256 1.79 24.48 -17.15
C LEU A 256 1.72 25.13 -15.77
N HIS A 257 2.66 26.00 -15.43
CA HIS A 257 2.66 26.73 -14.15
C HIS A 257 1.44 27.66 -14.04
N THR A 258 1.15 28.44 -15.08
CA THR A 258 -0.04 29.29 -15.09
C THR A 258 -1.32 28.47 -14.89
N LYS A 259 -1.42 27.29 -15.52
CA LYS A 259 -2.56 26.39 -15.34
C LYS A 259 -2.64 25.77 -13.94
N SER A 260 -1.51 25.51 -13.29
CA SER A 260 -1.52 24.95 -11.92
C SER A 260 -1.90 25.98 -10.86
N GLU A 261 -1.50 27.23 -11.05
CA GLU A 261 -1.79 28.33 -10.12
C GLU A 261 -3.21 28.90 -10.32
N ILE A 262 -3.65 29.06 -11.57
CA ILE A 262 -4.98 29.62 -11.87
C ILE A 262 -6.04 28.50 -11.80
N LYS A 263 -6.56 28.27 -10.59
CA LYS A 263 -7.68 27.33 -10.36
C LYS A 263 -9.02 27.85 -10.87
N ASN A 264 -9.24 29.17 -10.82
CA ASN A 264 -10.45 29.81 -11.30
C ASN A 264 -10.10 31.09 -12.08
N CYS A 265 -10.26 31.06 -13.40
CA CYS A 265 -9.88 32.17 -14.27
C CYS A 265 -10.78 33.40 -14.11
N PHE A 266 -11.97 33.26 -13.52
CA PHE A 266 -12.90 34.37 -13.27
C PHE A 266 -12.58 35.16 -11.99
N GLU A 267 -11.80 34.58 -11.08
CA GLU A 267 -11.47 35.17 -9.78
C GLU A 267 -9.97 35.53 -9.66
N PHE A 268 -9.20 35.32 -10.74
CA PHE A 268 -7.76 35.57 -10.73
C PHE A 268 -7.45 37.06 -10.81
N ASN A 269 -6.92 37.62 -9.73
CA ASN A 269 -6.35 38.97 -9.69
C ASN A 269 -4.83 38.88 -9.83
N ALA A 270 -4.29 39.38 -10.94
CA ALA A 270 -2.85 39.48 -11.12
C ALA A 270 -2.27 40.53 -10.14
N THR A 271 -1.35 40.11 -9.28
CA THR A 271 -0.57 41.01 -8.41
C THR A 271 0.85 41.13 -8.93
N ASN A 272 1.60 42.15 -8.47
CA ASN A 272 2.99 42.38 -8.87
C ASN A 272 3.97 41.24 -8.49
N ASP A 273 3.52 40.28 -7.68
CA ASP A 273 4.31 39.12 -7.25
C ASP A 273 4.17 37.90 -8.20
N HIS A 274 3.39 38.02 -9.28
CA HIS A 274 3.16 36.98 -10.30
C HIS A 274 3.86 37.29 -11.63
#